data_AF-A0AAW2IWQ5-F1
#
_entry.id   AF-A0AAW2IWQ5-F1
#
_cell.length_a   1.000
_cell.length_b   1.000
_cell.length_c   1.000
_cell.angle_alpha   90.00
_cell.angle_beta   90.00
_cell.angle_gamma   90.00
#
_symmetry.space_group_name_H-M   'P 1'
#
loop_
_entity.id
_entity.type
_entity.pdbx_description
1 polymer ?
#
loop_
_entity_poly.entity_id
_entity_poly.type
_entity_poly.pdbx_seq_one_letter_code
_entity_poly.pdbx_strand_id
1 'polypeptide(L)'
;MDGGGLSTVASGIGKLLYPDAITQACTRLDFARVCIMLDISSKLPKHIMIMVPKEEGGETACKVDVEYEWLPPKCNACMSLGHPTKECHMTKPKNPPVSVYVQKPPGPPPRE
;
A
#
# COMPACT_ATOMS: atom_id res chain seq x y z
N MET A 1 24.26 -19.00 -9.50
CA MET A 1 23.87 -18.24 -8.29
C MET A 1 22.44 -18.60 -7.98
N ASP A 2 22.25 -19.56 -7.10
CA ASP A 2 20.92 -19.94 -6.62
C ASP A 2 20.28 -18.72 -5.96
N GLY A 3 19.04 -18.38 -6.35
CA GLY A 3 18.32 -17.17 -5.93
C GLY A 3 18.01 -17.05 -4.42
N GLY A 4 18.72 -17.78 -3.56
CA GLY A 4 18.52 -17.81 -2.12
C GLY A 4 18.81 -16.47 -1.44
N GLY A 5 19.84 -15.74 -1.86
CA GLY A 5 20.20 -14.46 -1.24
C GLY A 5 19.10 -13.40 -1.33
N LEU A 6 18.49 -13.23 -2.51
CA LEU A 6 17.38 -12.30 -2.70
C LEU A 6 16.14 -12.70 -1.90
N SER A 7 15.87 -14.01 -1.82
CA SER A 7 14.76 -14.53 -1.02
C SER A 7 14.98 -14.24 0.47
N THR A 8 16.18 -14.44 0.99
CA THR A 8 16.55 -14.12 2.38
C THR A 8 16.34 -12.64 2.68
N VAL A 9 16.86 -11.74 1.82
CA VAL A 9 16.68 -10.29 1.98
C VAL A 9 15.20 -9.92 1.92
N ALA A 10 14.47 -10.41 0.92
CA ALA A 10 13.06 -10.11 0.74
C ALA A 10 12.19 -10.61 1.89
N SER A 11 12.52 -11.76 2.50
CA SER A 11 11.77 -12.34 3.63
C SER A 11 11.70 -11.43 4.86
N GLY A 12 12.67 -10.53 5.04
CA GLY A 12 12.64 -9.51 6.09
C GLY A 12 11.58 -8.43 5.87
N ILE A 13 10.98 -8.37 4.68
CA ILE A 13 9.97 -7.37 4.27
C ILE A 13 8.63 -8.05 3.95
N GLY A 14 8.67 -9.19 3.24
CA GLY A 14 7.49 -9.91 2.79
C GLY A 14 7.83 -11.11 1.89
N LYS A 15 6.87 -11.54 1.06
CA LYS A 15 7.08 -12.66 0.14
C LYS A 15 7.62 -12.16 -1.19
N LEU A 16 8.83 -12.59 -1.55
CA LEU A 16 9.40 -12.33 -2.88
C LEU A 16 8.49 -12.92 -3.97
N LEU A 17 8.17 -12.11 -4.97
CA LEU A 17 7.44 -12.55 -6.17
C LEU A 17 8.42 -12.69 -7.33
N TYR A 18 9.08 -11.60 -7.72
CA TYR A 18 9.95 -11.56 -8.90
C TYR A 18 11.09 -10.56 -8.70
N PRO A 19 12.33 -10.89 -9.09
CA PRO A 19 13.37 -9.88 -9.29
C PRO A 19 13.13 -9.08 -10.58
N ASP A 20 13.59 -7.83 -10.61
CA ASP A 20 13.68 -7.06 -11.85
C ASP A 20 14.69 -7.68 -12.84
N ALA A 21 14.55 -7.42 -14.13
CA ALA A 21 15.40 -7.98 -15.18
C ALA A 21 16.90 -7.68 -14.98
N ILE A 22 17.27 -6.48 -14.52
CA ILE A 22 18.67 -6.11 -14.28
C ILE A 22 19.21 -6.87 -13.06
N THR A 23 18.38 -7.01 -12.02
CA THR A 23 18.71 -7.74 -10.79
C THR A 23 18.84 -9.24 -11.09
N GLN A 24 17.96 -9.80 -11.91
CA GLN A 24 18.00 -11.19 -12.35
C GLN A 24 19.22 -11.48 -13.23
N ALA A 25 19.61 -10.54 -14.08
CA ALA A 25 20.77 -10.67 -14.94
C ALA A 25 22.10 -10.43 -14.21
N CYS A 26 22.07 -9.97 -12.95
CA CYS A 26 23.26 -9.59 -12.17
C CYS A 26 24.18 -8.60 -12.91
N THR A 27 23.61 -7.72 -13.74
CA THR A 27 24.39 -6.78 -14.59
C THR A 27 24.68 -5.45 -13.91
N ARG A 28 23.91 -5.09 -12.88
CA ARG A 28 24.15 -3.94 -12.01
C ARG A 28 24.02 -4.38 -10.56
N LEU A 29 25.03 -4.06 -9.74
CA LEU A 29 25.15 -4.57 -8.36
C LEU A 29 25.08 -3.46 -7.30
N ASP A 30 24.84 -2.21 -7.68
CA ASP A 30 24.69 -1.10 -6.73
C ASP A 30 23.45 -1.25 -5.84
N PHE A 31 22.39 -1.86 -6.38
CA PHE A 31 21.15 -2.17 -5.66
C PHE A 31 20.39 -3.30 -6.35
N ALA A 32 19.53 -3.97 -5.58
CA ALA A 32 18.58 -4.96 -6.10
C ALA A 32 17.16 -4.37 -6.16
N ARG A 33 16.43 -4.62 -7.24
CA ARG A 33 15.00 -4.34 -7.36
C ARG A 33 14.22 -5.64 -7.39
N VAL A 34 13.18 -5.70 -6.58
CA VAL A 34 12.34 -6.89 -6.43
C VAL A 34 10.88 -6.49 -6.22
N CYS A 35 9.98 -7.29 -6.77
CA CYS A 35 8.55 -7.25 -6.48
C CYS A 35 8.28 -8.14 -5.25
N ILE A 36 7.72 -7.54 -4.20
CA ILE A 36 7.41 -8.23 -2.93
C ILE A 36 5.91 -8.07 -2.65
N MET A 37 5.27 -9.17 -2.24
CA MET A 37 3.96 -9.14 -1.62
C MET A 37 4.10 -8.82 -0.14
N LEU A 38 3.46 -7.74 0.30
CA LEU A 38 3.57 -7.20 1.66
C LEU A 38 2.23 -6.68 2.18
N ASP A 39 2.09 -6.65 3.51
CA ASP A 39 0.93 -6.04 4.17
C ASP A 39 1.17 -4.55 4.46
N ILE A 40 0.44 -3.70 3.75
CA ILE A 40 0.53 -2.23 3.86
C ILE A 40 -0.15 -1.71 5.13
N SER A 41 -0.92 -2.55 5.83
CA SER A 41 -1.46 -2.20 7.15
C SER A 41 -0.41 -2.25 8.25
N SER A 42 0.68 -2.98 8.03
CA SER A 42 1.80 -3.10 8.94
C SER A 42 2.83 -1.99 8.72
N LYS A 43 3.70 -1.77 9.73
CA LYS A 43 4.78 -0.78 9.61
C LYS A 43 5.79 -1.25 8.57
N LEU A 44 5.93 -0.48 7.49
CA LEU A 44 6.89 -0.77 6.43
C LEU A 44 8.33 -0.44 6.91
N PRO A 45 9.25 -1.42 6.91
CA PRO A 45 10.62 -1.19 7.32
C PRO A 45 11.37 -0.29 6.31
N LYS A 46 12.13 0.67 6.81
CA LYS A 46 13.06 1.48 5.99
C LYS A 46 14.41 0.82 5.81
N HIS A 47 14.72 -0.16 6.66
CA HIS A 47 15.92 -0.96 6.61
C HIS A 47 15.64 -2.30 7.28
N ILE A 48 16.42 -3.30 6.90
CA ILE A 48 16.44 -4.62 7.53
C ILE A 48 17.87 -4.99 7.92
N MET A 49 18.01 -5.87 8.90
CA MET A 49 19.29 -6.46 9.28
C MET A 49 19.31 -7.91 8.81
N ILE A 50 20.35 -8.29 8.06
CA ILE A 50 20.56 -9.66 7.61
C ILE A 50 21.87 -10.19 8.21
N MET A 51 21.89 -11.46 8.58
CA MET A 51 23.12 -12.14 8.98
C MET A 51 23.79 -12.69 7.73
N VAL A 52 25.04 -12.28 7.48
CA VAL A 52 25.85 -12.79 6.38
C VAL A 52 27.06 -13.53 6.94
N PRO A 53 27.41 -14.70 6.36
CA PRO A 53 28.57 -15.47 6.83
C PRO A 53 29.85 -14.70 6.58
N LYS A 54 30.79 -14.77 7.55
CA LYS A 54 32.14 -14.24 7.40
C LYS A 54 33.06 -15.31 6.80
N GLU A 55 34.09 -14.87 6.08
CA GLU A 55 35.10 -15.78 5.51
C GLU A 55 35.86 -16.55 6.61
N GLU A 56 36.13 -15.91 7.74
CA GLU A 56 36.83 -16.51 8.89
C GLU A 56 35.92 -17.36 9.80
N GLY A 57 34.66 -17.56 9.41
CA GLY A 57 33.65 -18.24 10.21
C GLY A 57 32.82 -17.30 11.09
N GLY A 58 31.62 -17.78 11.44
CA GLY A 58 30.60 -16.98 12.12
C GLY A 58 29.81 -16.07 11.17
N GLU A 59 29.01 -15.17 11.73
CA GLU A 59 28.10 -14.30 10.98
C GLU A 59 28.30 -12.84 11.37
N THR A 60 27.99 -11.92 10.45
CA THR A 60 27.94 -10.48 10.71
C THR A 60 26.59 -9.91 10.32
N ALA A 61 26.09 -8.97 11.10
CA ALA A 61 24.90 -8.22 10.74
C ALA A 61 25.26 -7.20 9.64
N CYS A 62 24.52 -7.23 8.54
CA CYS A 62 24.54 -6.22 7.49
C CYS A 62 23.21 -5.47 7.47
N LYS A 63 23.28 -4.14 7.48
CA LYS A 63 22.12 -3.27 7.30
C LYS A 63 21.85 -3.11 5.80
N VAL A 64 20.64 -3.42 5.38
CA VAL A 64 20.16 -3.18 4.01
C VAL A 64 19.07 -2.12 4.07
N ASP A 65 19.28 -0.99 3.39
CA ASP A 65 18.27 0.05 3.26
C ASP A 65 17.22 -0.34 2.21
N VAL A 66 15.96 0.03 2.48
CA VAL A 66 14.79 -0.35 1.70
C VAL A 66 14.09 0.91 1.20
N GLU A 67 13.91 1.00 -0.12
CA GLU A 67 13.14 2.04 -0.76
C GLU A 67 11.95 1.44 -1.52
N TYR A 68 10.79 2.06 -1.39
CA TYR A 68 9.56 1.64 -2.05
C TYR A 68 9.28 2.58 -3.23
N GLU A 69 9.26 2.06 -4.46
CA GLU A 69 8.99 2.86 -5.65
C GLU A 69 7.56 3.44 -5.63
N TRP A 70 6.59 2.64 -5.16
CA TRP A 70 5.21 3.09 -5.04
C TRP A 70 4.48 2.33 -3.93
N LEU A 71 3.68 3.07 -3.15
CA LEU A 71 2.77 2.52 -2.16
C LEU A 71 1.38 3.11 -2.39
N PRO A 72 0.32 2.28 -2.53
CA PRO A 72 -1.02 2.80 -2.72
C PRO A 72 -1.49 3.60 -1.50
N PRO A 73 -2.25 4.68 -1.68
CA PRO A 73 -2.84 5.39 -0.55
C PRO A 73 -3.80 4.47 0.21
N LYS A 74 -3.68 4.46 1.54
CA LYS A 74 -4.58 3.74 2.44
C LYS A 74 -5.70 4.66 2.93
N CYS A 75 -6.93 4.22 2.76
CA CYS A 75 -8.09 4.92 3.31
C CYS A 75 -8.35 4.47 4.75
N ASN A 76 -8.32 5.40 5.70
CA ASN A 76 -8.61 5.09 7.12
C ASN A 76 -10.12 5.00 7.42
N ALA A 77 -10.99 5.38 6.49
CA ALA A 77 -12.45 5.31 6.67
C ALA A 77 -13.03 3.95 6.25
N CYS A 78 -12.63 3.41 5.10
CA CYS A 78 -13.13 2.14 4.59
C CYS A 78 -12.09 1.02 4.56
N MET A 79 -10.86 1.29 5.04
CA MET A 79 -9.75 0.34 5.14
C MET A 79 -9.29 -0.26 3.79
N SER A 80 -9.70 0.31 2.66
CA SER A 80 -9.26 -0.10 1.32
C SER A 80 -8.02 0.67 0.86
N LEU A 81 -7.31 0.09 -0.10
CA LEU A 81 -6.19 0.74 -0.79
C LEU A 81 -6.69 1.44 -2.06
N GLY A 82 -5.97 2.47 -2.51
CA GLY A 82 -6.19 3.14 -3.80
C GLY A 82 -6.82 4.53 -3.73
N HIS A 83 -7.23 5.02 -2.56
CA HIS A 83 -7.63 6.43 -2.38
C HIS A 83 -7.31 6.94 -0.97
N PRO A 84 -7.06 8.25 -0.79
CA PRO A 84 -6.94 8.85 0.53
C PRO A 84 -8.31 9.01 1.20
N THR A 85 -8.35 9.07 2.53
CA THR A 85 -9.60 9.20 3.30
C THR A 85 -10.50 10.34 2.84
N LYS A 86 -9.93 11.45 2.35
CA LYS A 86 -10.67 12.62 1.84
C LYS A 86 -11.54 12.33 0.61
N GLU A 87 -11.16 11.33 -0.18
CA GLU A 87 -11.85 10.94 -1.42
C GLU A 87 -12.79 9.74 -1.19
N CYS A 88 -12.91 9.28 0.06
CA CYS A 88 -13.66 8.07 0.38
C CYS A 88 -15.18 8.27 0.21
N HIS A 89 -15.81 7.41 -0.58
CA HIS A 89 -17.25 7.40 -0.78
C HIS A 89 -18.06 7.18 0.51
N MET A 90 -17.49 6.50 1.52
CA MET A 90 -18.14 6.30 2.82
C MET A 90 -18.19 7.58 3.67
N THR A 91 -17.34 8.56 3.38
CA THR A 91 -17.26 9.84 4.12
C THR A 91 -18.10 10.95 3.51
N LYS A 92 -18.71 10.72 2.34
CA LYS A 92 -19.58 11.70 1.68
C LYS A 92 -20.91 11.81 2.45
N PRO A 93 -21.35 13.01 2.86
CA PRO A 93 -22.63 13.17 3.56
C PRO A 93 -23.79 12.71 2.66
N LYS A 94 -24.55 11.72 3.13
CA LYS A 94 -25.78 11.22 2.49
C LYS A 94 -26.97 12.13 2.81
N ASN A 95 -26.91 13.41 2.50
CA ASN A 95 -28.13 14.22 2.51
C ASN A 95 -28.53 14.53 1.07
N PRO A 96 -29.49 13.80 0.47
CA PRO A 96 -30.23 14.39 -0.64
C PRO A 96 -30.95 15.64 -0.12
N PRO A 97 -31.11 16.70 -0.94
CA PRO A 97 -32.01 17.79 -0.58
C PRO A 97 -33.41 17.20 -0.36
N VAL A 98 -33.90 17.27 0.88
CA VAL A 98 -35.28 16.89 1.20
C VAL A 98 -36.19 17.85 0.46
N SER A 99 -36.85 17.38 -0.61
CA SER A 99 -37.94 18.12 -1.23
C SER A 99 -39.17 17.99 -0.33
N VAL A 100 -39.48 19.06 0.41
CA VAL A 100 -40.74 19.17 1.15
C VAL A 100 -41.81 19.57 0.15
N TYR A 101 -42.71 18.65 -0.20
CA TYR A 101 -43.93 19.00 -0.95
C TYR A 101 -44.86 19.78 -0.01
N VAL A 102 -44.89 21.11 -0.18
CA VAL A 102 -45.92 21.96 0.45
C VAL A 102 -47.21 21.74 -0.32
N GLN A 103 -48.22 21.17 0.34
CA GLN A 103 -49.56 21.12 -0.26
C GLN A 103 -50.06 22.54 -0.46
N LYS A 104 -50.45 22.87 -1.70
CA LYS A 104 -51.04 24.17 -2.02
C LYS A 104 -52.37 24.27 -1.25
N PRO A 105 -52.60 25.33 -0.45
CA PRO A 105 -53.85 25.47 0.29
C PRO A 105 -55.04 25.44 -0.67
N PRO A 106 -56.18 24.84 -0.27
CA PRO A 106 -57.36 24.78 -1.11
C PRO A 106 -57.79 26.19 -1.50
N GLY A 107 -58.06 26.39 -2.79
CA GLY A 107 -58.53 27.66 -3.32
C GLY A 107 -59.87 28.08 -2.71
N PRO A 108 -60.21 29.38 -2.75
CA PRO A 108 -61.50 29.86 -2.25
C PRO A 108 -62.67 29.21 -3.00
N PRO A 109 -63.81 29.01 -2.34
CA PRO A 109 -65.00 28.45 -3.00
C PRO A 109 -65.48 29.36 -4.14
N PRO A 110 -66.09 28.79 -5.21
CA PRO A 110 -66.69 29.58 -6.28
C PRO A 110 -67.78 30.51 -5.74
N ARG A 111 -67.89 31.72 -6.30
CA ARG A 111 -69.04 32.61 -6.05
C ARG A 111 -70.24 32.13 -6.86
N GLU A 112 -71.40 32.10 -6.21
CA GLU A 112 -72.73 32.00 -6.84
C GLU A 112 -73.03 33.20 -7.73
#